data_AF-A0A7K5H887-F1
#
_entry.id   AF-A0A7K5H887-F1
#
_cell.length_a   1.000
_cell.length_b   1.000
_cell.length_c   1.000
_cell.angle_alpha   90.00
_cell.angle_beta   90.00
_cell.angle_gamma   90.00
#
_symmetry.space_group_name_H-M   'P 1'
#
loop_
_entity.id
_entity.type
_entity.pdbx_description
1 polymer ?
#
loop_
_entity_poly.entity_id
_entity_poly.type
_entity_poly.pdbx_seq_one_letter_code
_entity_poly.pdbx_strand_id
1 'polypeptide(L)' 'AELEHYHLHREKEFKGKESAALGSHGSCTSEAEKETQEKMSVIQQNFQKNHKVVVSQLLTEVCDIKRETHVNYHISG' A
#
# COMPACT_ATOMS: atom_id res chain seq x y z
N ALA A 1 52.18 20.88 2.19
CA ALA A 1 52.15 19.61 2.94
C ALA A 1 50.86 19.46 3.75
N GLU A 2 50.49 20.43 4.59
CA GLU A 2 49.28 20.38 5.42
C GLU A 2 47.96 20.46 4.62
N LEU A 3 47.89 21.39 3.64
CA LEU A 3 46.72 21.53 2.76
C LEU A 3 46.45 20.25 1.94
N GLU A 4 47.50 19.62 1.43
CA GLU A 4 47.44 18.35 0.69
C GLU A 4 46.97 17.19 1.56
N HIS A 5 47.45 17.12 2.81
CA HIS A 5 47.01 16.11 3.76
C HIS A 5 45.53 16.28 4.11
N TYR A 6 45.07 17.53 4.28
CA TYR A 6 43.66 17.83 4.51
C TYR A 6 42.78 17.46 3.31
N HIS A 7 43.22 17.78 2.09
CA HIS A 7 42.53 17.40 0.85
C HIS A 7 42.39 15.88 0.75
N LEU A 8 43.49 15.14 0.93
CA LEU A 8 43.50 13.68 0.86
C LEU A 8 42.59 13.05 1.92
N HIS A 9 42.58 13.59 3.13
CA HIS A 9 41.70 13.13 4.21
C HIS A 9 40.23 13.31 3.84
N ARG A 10 39.84 14.52 3.39
CA ARG A 10 38.47 14.85 2.97
C ARG A 10 38.02 14.00 1.80
N GLU A 11 38.88 13.77 0.82
CA GLU A 11 38.56 12.97 -0.36
C GLU A 11 38.32 11.50 0.02
N LYS A 12 39.11 10.96 0.96
CA LYS A 12 38.90 9.62 1.51
C LYS A 12 37.56 9.51 2.27
N GLU A 13 37.24 10.50 3.09
CA GLU A 13 35.95 10.55 3.79
C GLU A 13 34.77 10.66 2.82
N PHE A 14 34.91 11.46 1.77
CA PHE A 14 33.89 11.63 0.74
C PHE A 14 33.61 10.32 0.00
N LYS A 15 34.65 9.66 -0.52
CA LYS A 15 34.53 8.36 -1.21
C LYS A 15 33.93 7.28 -0.31
N GLY A 16 34.27 7.31 0.99
CA GLY A 16 33.68 6.41 1.98
C GLY A 16 32.16 6.62 2.14
N LYS A 17 31.71 7.87 2.25
CA LYS A 17 30.28 8.21 2.35
C LYS A 17 29.51 7.90 1.07
N GLU A 18 30.09 8.20 -0.09
CA GLU A 18 29.51 7.90 -1.40
C GLU A 18 29.28 6.39 -1.57
N SER A 19 30.29 5.58 -1.23
CA SER A 19 30.19 4.12 -1.29
C SER A 19 29.12 3.56 -0.33
N ALA A 20 29.04 4.12 0.88
CA ALA A 20 28.03 3.73 1.87
C ALA A 20 26.59 4.08 1.42
N ALA A 21 26.39 5.26 0.85
CA ALA A 21 25.08 5.69 0.33
C ALA A 21 24.62 4.78 -0.82
N LEU A 22 25.51 4.51 -1.79
CA LEU A 22 25.20 3.62 -2.92
C LEU A 22 24.89 2.18 -2.48
N GLY A 23 25.61 1.65 -1.48
CA GLY A 23 25.31 0.35 -0.90
C GLY A 23 23.98 0.31 -0.13
N SER A 24 23.61 1.42 0.53
CA SER A 24 22.38 1.53 1.32
C SER A 24 21.12 1.63 0.46
N HIS A 25 21.21 2.15 -0.76
CA HIS A 25 20.04 2.29 -1.64
C HIS A 25 19.40 0.93 -2.01
N GLY A 26 20.22 -0.11 -2.23
CA GLY A 26 19.70 -1.46 -2.53
C GLY A 26 18.97 -2.12 -1.35
N SER A 27 19.39 -1.83 -0.11
CA SER A 27 18.69 -2.32 1.10
C SER A 27 17.31 -1.68 1.21
N CYS A 28 17.23 -0.35 1.08
CA CYS A 28 15.99 0.40 1.20
C CYS A 28 14.95 -0.02 0.15
N THR A 29 15.36 -0.25 -1.10
CA THR A 29 14.43 -0.71 -2.15
C THR A 29 13.93 -2.13 -1.86
N SER A 30 14.82 -3.03 -1.43
CA SER A 30 14.44 -4.41 -1.13
C SER A 30 13.48 -4.52 0.06
N GLU A 31 13.66 -3.68 1.08
CA GLU A 31 12.76 -3.61 2.24
C GLU A 31 11.38 -3.10 1.85
N ALA A 32 11.32 -2.05 1.03
CA ALA A 32 10.05 -1.51 0.53
C ALA A 32 9.29 -2.51 -0.36
N GLU A 33 10.01 -3.25 -1.21
CA GLU A 33 9.43 -4.30 -2.04
C GLU A 33 8.90 -5.47 -1.20
N LYS A 34 9.67 -5.90 -0.19
CA LYS A 34 9.24 -6.94 0.75
C LYS A 34 7.97 -6.54 1.50
N GLU A 35 7.95 -5.33 2.07
CA GLU A 35 6.76 -4.82 2.78
C GLU A 35 5.54 -4.75 1.85
N THR A 36 5.74 -4.30 0.61
CA THR A 36 4.68 -4.24 -0.40
C THR A 36 4.13 -5.63 -0.70
N GLN A 37 5.01 -6.61 -0.88
CA GLN A 37 4.61 -7.99 -1.15
C GLN A 37 3.85 -8.62 0.02
N GLU A 38 4.30 -8.37 1.25
CA GLU A 38 3.61 -8.83 2.46
C GLU A 38 2.22 -8.22 2.58
N LYS A 39 2.08 -6.91 2.38
CA LYS A 39 0.78 -6.21 2.40
C LYS A 39 -0.16 -6.75 1.32
N MET A 40 0.34 -6.95 0.11
CA MET A 40 -0.46 -7.51 -0.99
C MET A 40 -0.95 -8.93 -0.69
N SER A 41 -0.09 -9.76 -0.09
CA SER A 41 -0.46 -11.11 0.35
C SER A 41 -1.61 -11.08 1.38
N VAL A 42 -1.52 -10.21 2.38
CA VAL A 42 -2.58 -10.03 3.39
C VAL A 42 -3.89 -9.56 2.76
N ILE A 43 -3.83 -8.60 1.82
CA ILE A 43 -5.01 -8.12 1.11
C ILE A 43 -5.67 -9.25 0.32
N GLN A 44 -4.89 -10.04 -0.43
CA GLN A 44 -5.40 -11.17 -1.20
C GLN A 44 -6.02 -12.24 -0.31
N GLN A 45 -5.38 -12.58 0.81
CA GLN A 45 -5.92 -13.54 1.76
C GLN A 45 -7.25 -13.07 2.36
N ASN A 46 -7.32 -11.80 2.76
CA ASN A 46 -8.55 -11.21 3.28
C ASN A 46 -9.66 -11.18 2.23
N PHE A 47 -9.34 -10.86 0.98
CA PHE A 47 -10.31 -10.92 -0.11
C PHE A 47 -10.83 -12.34 -0.29
N GLN A 48 -9.94 -13.33 -0.45
CA GLN A 48 -10.34 -14.73 -0.66
C GLN A 48 -11.23 -15.27 0.47
N LYS A 49 -10.89 -14.93 1.72
CA LYS A 49 -11.66 -15.34 2.91
C LYS A 49 -13.08 -14.78 2.90
N ASN A 50 -13.26 -13.52 2.50
CA ASN A 50 -14.52 -12.79 2.65
C ASN A 50 -15.36 -12.74 1.37
N HIS A 51 -14.76 -12.94 0.20
CA HIS A 51 -15.37 -12.74 -1.12
C HIS A 51 -16.73 -13.44 -1.26
N LYS A 52 -16.82 -14.72 -0.90
CA LYS A 52 -18.07 -15.49 -1.05
C LYS A 52 -19.20 -14.94 -0.18
N VAL A 53 -18.90 -14.55 1.06
CA VAL A 53 -19.91 -14.04 1.99
C VAL A 53 -20.43 -12.69 1.51
N VAL A 54 -19.53 -11.79 1.12
CA VAL A 54 -19.89 -10.46 0.60
C VAL A 54 -20.74 -10.57 -0.66
N VAL A 55 -20.33 -11.41 -1.62
CA VAL A 55 -21.11 -11.61 -2.85
C VAL A 55 -22.49 -12.21 -2.55
N SER A 56 -22.58 -13.18 -1.66
CA SER A 56 -23.87 -13.78 -1.27
C SER A 56 -24.80 -12.76 -0.61
N GLN A 57 -24.28 -11.90 0.26
CA GLN A 57 -25.07 -10.85 0.91
C GLN A 57 -25.56 -9.83 -0.11
N LEU A 58 -24.67 -9.36 -0.99
CA LEU A 58 -25.02 -8.43 -2.05
C LEU A 58 -26.12 -8.98 -2.96
N LEU A 59 -26.00 -10.24 -3.39
CA LEU A 59 -27.03 -10.87 -4.23
C LEU A 59 -28.37 -11.03 -3.50
N THR A 60 -28.33 -11.27 -2.19
CA THR A 60 -29.55 -11.36 -1.37
C THR A 60 -30.28 -10.02 -1.36
N GLU A 61 -29.56 -8.92 -1.12
CA GLU A 61 -30.14 -7.58 -1.07
C GLU A 61 -30.65 -7.11 -2.43
N VAL A 62 -29.90 -7.35 -3.51
CA VAL A 62 -30.29 -6.93 -4.86
C VAL A 62 -31.53 -7.68 -5.36
N CYS A 63 -31.70 -8.94 -4.96
CA CYS A 63 -32.86 -9.74 -5.33
C CYS A 63 -34.09 -9.50 -4.44
N ASP A 64 -33.92 -8.93 -3.24
CA ASP A 64 -35.01 -8.63 -2.31
C ASP A 64 -35.71 -7.31 -2.68
N ILE A 65 -36.56 -7.35 -3.70
CA ILE A 65 -37.30 -6.17 -4.16
C ILE A 65 -38.39 -5.79 -3.14
N LYS A 66 -38.10 -4.74 -2.36
CA LYS A 66 -39.05 -4.11 -1.45
C LYS A 66 -39.88 -3.06 -2.18
N ARG A 67 -41.12 -3.40 -2.49
CA ARG A 67 -42.09 -2.46 -3.03
C ARG A 67 -42.55 -1.53 -1.92
N GLU A 68 -42.27 -0.24 -2.09
CA GLU A 68 -42.73 0.81 -1.19
C GLU A 68 -43.60 1.80 -1.95
N THR A 69 -44.72 2.18 -1.35
CA THR A 69 -45.52 3.28 -1.85
C THR A 69 -44.85 4.57 -1.41
N HIS A 70 -44.73 5.54 -2.33
CA HIS A 70 -44.20 6.85 -1.99
C HIS A 70 -44.96 7.44 -0.78
N VAL A 71 -44.24 8.03 0.16
CA VAL A 71 -44.78 8.52 1.45
C VAL A 71 -45.95 9.51 1.29
N ASN A 72 -46.03 10.21 0.16
CA ASN A 72 -47.09 11.18 -0.15
C ASN A 72 -48.21 10.61 -1.03
N TYR A 73 -48.29 9.29 -1.23
CA TYR A 73 -49.38 8.71 -1.99
C TYR A 73 -50.69 8.84 -1.20
N HIS A 74 -51.61 9.64 -1.72
CA HIS A 74 -52.95 9.79 -1.19
C HIS A 74 -53.96 9.31 -2.22
N ILE A 75 -54.93 8.51 -1.76
CA ILE A 75 -56.08 8.13 -2.58
C ILE A 75 -56.93 9.39 -2.72
N SER A 76 -57.01 9.92 -3.93
CA SER A 76 -57.94 11.01 -4.25
C SER A 76 -59.35 10.40 -4.26
N GLY A 77 -60.21 10.85 -3.34
CA GLY A 77 -61.63 10.53 -3.32
C GLY A 77 -62.42 11.37 -4.29
#